data_AF-A0A844M9D6-F1
#
_entry.id   AF-A0A844M9D6-F1
#
_cell.length_a   1.000
_cell.length_b   1.000
_cell.length_c   1.000
_cell.angle_alpha   90.00
_cell.angle_beta   90.00
_cell.angle_gamma   90.00
#
_symmetry.space_group_name_H-M   'P 1'
#
loop_
_entity.id
_entity.type
_entity.pdbx_description
1 polymer ?
#
loop_
_entity_poly.entity_id
_entity_poly.type
_entity_poly.pdbx_seq_one_letter_code
_entity_poly.pdbx_strand_id
1 'polypeptide(L)'
;MNPGIFFDVESLINFKDLSVLPGVMEGFEYYQPQIPRWLTIANYQPQSEVEAESLISQMDRILELLPLEAIYFCSDSQGLTCWRVTRSSASEISNHERVIEYDDHDRFKFCKPGAGMILLASVDFGIDLSKSWLISDSEDEQQVAANAGVMYMDAETWRMRFRPGMYQIKAATREQILFLESRNFSNDLN
;
A
#
# COMPACT_ATOMS: atom_id res chain seq x y z
N MET A 1 -1.52 12.61 -13.81
CA MET A 1 -1.12 12.02 -12.52
C MET A 1 -0.60 10.63 -12.79
N ASN A 2 0.40 10.16 -12.05
CA ASN A 2 1.00 8.85 -12.29
C ASN A 2 0.27 7.80 -11.46
N PRO A 3 0.09 6.57 -11.96
CA PRO A 3 -0.36 5.44 -11.13
C PRO A 3 0.61 5.18 -9.96
N GLY A 4 0.11 4.59 -8.88
CA GLY A 4 0.88 4.13 -7.73
C GLY A 4 0.59 2.67 -7.40
N ILE A 5 1.47 2.04 -6.61
CA ILE A 5 1.16 0.77 -5.94
C ILE A 5 1.14 1.01 -4.44
N PHE A 6 0.06 0.60 -3.82
CA PHE A 6 -0.09 0.54 -2.38
C PHE A 6 0.10 -0.90 -1.93
N PHE A 7 0.75 -1.10 -0.81
CA PHE A 7 0.93 -2.41 -0.19
C PHE A 7 0.40 -2.39 1.23
N ASP A 8 -0.13 -3.51 1.69
CA ASP A 8 -0.19 -3.76 3.12
C ASP A 8 1.22 -4.11 3.63
N VAL A 9 1.68 -3.53 4.73
CA VAL A 9 3.07 -3.76 5.21
C VAL A 9 3.29 -5.24 5.51
N GLU A 10 2.29 -5.92 6.07
CA GLU A 10 2.34 -7.34 6.43
C GLU A 10 2.52 -8.25 5.20
N SER A 11 2.21 -7.75 4.01
CA SER A 11 2.42 -8.45 2.74
C SER A 11 3.83 -8.34 2.17
N LEU A 12 4.68 -7.53 2.78
CA LEU A 12 6.05 -7.29 2.33
C LEU A 12 7.09 -7.93 3.25
N ILE A 13 6.81 -8.01 4.55
CA ILE A 13 7.77 -8.43 5.56
C ILE A 13 7.17 -9.39 6.57
N ASN A 14 8.03 -10.17 7.21
CA ASN A 14 7.71 -10.87 8.44
C ASN A 14 8.01 -9.97 9.64
N PHE A 15 6.98 -9.48 10.33
CA PHE A 15 7.14 -8.57 11.47
C PHE A 15 7.88 -9.17 12.68
N LYS A 16 7.95 -10.51 12.80
CA LYS A 16 8.63 -11.15 13.93
C LYS A 16 10.14 -10.93 13.92
N ASP A 17 10.73 -10.89 12.73
CA ASP A 17 12.18 -10.78 12.53
C ASP A 17 12.59 -9.66 11.55
N LEU A 18 11.61 -8.89 11.05
CA LEU A 18 11.77 -7.84 10.04
C LEU A 18 12.47 -8.35 8.77
N SER A 19 12.27 -9.63 8.41
CA SER A 19 12.77 -10.17 7.14
C SER A 19 11.83 -9.87 5.99
N VAL A 20 12.40 -9.57 4.81
CA VAL A 20 11.62 -9.36 3.58
C VAL A 20 11.08 -10.70 3.06
N LEU A 21 9.80 -10.74 2.69
CA LEU A 21 9.18 -11.97 2.19
C LEU A 21 9.73 -12.35 0.80
N PRO A 22 9.82 -13.66 0.46
CA PRO A 22 10.34 -14.08 -0.84
C PRO A 22 9.52 -13.55 -2.02
N GLY A 23 10.19 -13.05 -3.06
CA GLY A 23 9.59 -12.47 -4.27
C GLY A 23 9.30 -10.97 -4.18
N VAL A 24 9.42 -10.36 -2.99
CA VAL A 24 9.15 -8.92 -2.81
C VAL A 24 10.20 -8.06 -3.49
N MET A 25 11.49 -8.34 -3.27
CA MET A 25 12.57 -7.54 -3.86
C MET A 25 12.61 -7.68 -5.37
N GLU A 26 12.43 -8.90 -5.87
CA GLU A 26 12.36 -9.18 -7.30
C GLU A 26 11.15 -8.47 -7.95
N GLY A 27 10.02 -8.40 -7.24
CA GLY A 27 8.86 -7.61 -7.67
C GLY A 27 9.18 -6.11 -7.75
N PHE A 28 9.82 -5.55 -6.71
CA PHE A 28 10.27 -4.16 -6.73
C PHE A 28 11.22 -3.87 -7.90
N GLU A 29 12.26 -4.69 -8.07
CA GLU A 29 13.23 -4.57 -9.16
C GLU A 29 12.57 -4.67 -10.54
N TYR A 30 11.54 -5.51 -10.68
CA TYR A 30 10.79 -5.65 -11.92
C TYR A 30 10.09 -4.33 -12.29
N TYR A 31 9.37 -3.72 -11.35
CA TYR A 31 8.59 -2.51 -11.62
C TYR A 31 9.42 -1.22 -11.58
N GLN A 32 10.50 -1.15 -10.81
CA GLN A 32 11.33 0.06 -10.65
C GLN A 32 11.76 0.72 -11.98
N PRO A 33 12.24 0.01 -13.03
CA PRO A 33 12.66 0.65 -14.28
C PRO A 33 11.49 0.99 -15.22
N GLN A 34 10.31 0.39 -15.01
CA GLN A 34 9.18 0.53 -15.92
C GLN A 34 8.38 1.80 -15.64
N ILE A 35 8.63 2.47 -14.51
CA ILE A 35 7.87 3.65 -14.14
C ILE A 35 8.79 4.75 -13.57
N PRO A 36 8.64 6.00 -14.03
CA PRO A 36 9.28 7.12 -13.37
C PRO A 36 8.82 7.37 -11.92
N ARG A 37 7.63 6.90 -11.49
CA ARG A 37 7.01 7.19 -10.18
C ARG A 37 5.87 6.21 -9.80
N TRP A 38 6.10 4.90 -9.79
CA TRP A 38 5.24 4.03 -8.99
C TRP A 38 5.65 4.22 -7.56
N LEU A 39 5.06 5.24 -6.97
CA LEU A 39 5.28 5.56 -5.59
C LEU A 39 4.72 4.39 -4.77
N THR A 40 5.62 3.70 -4.09
CA THR A 40 5.21 2.58 -3.27
C THR A 40 4.95 3.05 -1.87
N ILE A 41 3.72 2.86 -1.44
CA ILE A 41 3.27 3.25 -0.11
C ILE A 41 2.79 2.02 0.63
N ALA A 42 3.19 1.88 1.87
CA ALA A 42 2.62 0.86 2.72
C ALA A 42 1.57 1.45 3.67
N ASN A 43 0.50 0.70 3.89
CA ASN A 43 -0.57 0.96 4.85
C ASN A 43 -0.41 -0.02 6.01
N TYR A 44 -0.41 0.46 7.27
CA TYR A 44 -0.39 -0.39 8.46
C TYR A 44 -1.42 0.03 9.49
N GLN A 45 -2.07 -0.95 10.12
CA GLN A 45 -2.92 -0.73 11.28
C GLN A 45 -2.54 -1.74 12.37
N PRO A 46 -2.06 -1.29 13.54
CA PRO A 46 -1.68 -2.18 14.62
C PRO A 46 -2.93 -2.87 15.20
N GLN A 47 -2.77 -4.15 15.59
CA GLN A 47 -3.84 -4.93 16.21
C GLN A 47 -4.13 -4.52 17.66
N SER A 48 -3.21 -3.80 18.30
CA SER A 48 -3.31 -3.30 19.66
C SER A 48 -2.84 -1.86 19.72
N GLU A 49 -3.23 -1.14 20.77
CA GLU A 49 -2.69 0.19 21.04
C GLU A 49 -1.18 0.06 21.32
N VAL A 50 -0.36 0.66 20.44
CA VAL A 50 1.09 0.70 20.54
C VAL A 50 1.50 2.17 20.51
N GLU A 51 2.50 2.53 21.31
CA GLU A 51 3.04 3.89 21.30
C GLU A 51 3.54 4.27 19.91
N ALA A 52 3.12 5.45 19.43
CA ALA A 52 3.43 5.91 18.07
C ALA A 52 4.93 5.93 17.79
N GLU A 53 5.78 6.31 18.76
CA GLU A 53 7.24 6.33 18.60
C GLU A 53 7.83 4.94 18.30
N SER A 54 7.27 3.89 18.91
CA SER A 54 7.66 2.50 18.64
C SER A 54 7.27 2.09 17.22
N LEU A 55 6.07 2.46 16.78
CA LEU A 55 5.61 2.19 15.41
C LEU A 55 6.44 2.95 14.38
N ILE A 56 6.71 4.24 14.61
CA ILE A 56 7.55 5.07 13.74
C ILE A 56 8.92 4.42 13.58
N SER A 57 9.55 3.99 14.68
CA SER A 57 10.86 3.34 14.66
C SER A 57 10.84 2.02 13.87
N GLN A 58 9.73 1.27 13.92
CA GLN A 58 9.57 0.06 13.11
C GLN A 58 9.39 0.39 11.63
N MET A 59 8.54 1.37 11.31
CA MET A 59 8.31 1.81 9.92
C MET A 59 9.59 2.36 9.29
N ASP A 60 10.40 3.11 10.05
CA ASP A 60 11.69 3.62 9.59
C ASP A 60 12.65 2.48 9.20
N ARG A 61 12.76 1.44 10.04
CA ARG A 61 13.52 0.22 9.69
C ARG A 61 13.01 -0.46 8.42
N ILE A 62 11.70 -0.47 8.20
CA ILE A 62 11.11 -1.09 7.00
C ILE A 62 11.45 -0.26 5.75
N LEU A 63 11.49 1.07 5.86
CA LEU A 63 11.95 1.96 4.78
C LEU A 63 13.44 1.79 4.45
N GLU A 64 14.26 1.31 5.40
CA GLU A 64 15.66 0.92 5.13
C GLU A 64 15.75 -0.39 4.35
N LEU A 65 14.82 -1.32 4.56
CA LEU A 65 14.81 -2.65 3.92
C LEU A 65 14.22 -2.63 2.52
N LEU A 66 13.25 -1.75 2.28
CA LEU A 66 12.43 -1.75 1.06
C LEU A 66 12.52 -0.41 0.34
N PRO A 67 12.45 -0.38 -1.01
CA PRO A 67 12.48 0.85 -1.79
C PRO A 67 11.13 1.60 -1.78
N LEU A 68 10.45 1.61 -0.63
CA LEU A 68 9.21 2.36 -0.39
C LEU A 68 9.50 3.85 -0.29
N GLU A 69 8.53 4.68 -0.62
CA GLU A 69 8.68 6.14 -0.56
C GLU A 69 8.16 6.71 0.77
N ALA A 70 7.07 6.13 1.25
CA ALA A 70 6.48 6.45 2.54
C ALA A 70 5.72 5.24 3.10
N ILE A 71 5.54 5.23 4.41
CA ILE A 71 4.60 4.34 5.09
C ILE A 71 3.59 5.21 5.82
N TYR A 72 2.31 4.93 5.61
CA TYR A 72 1.21 5.54 6.33
C TYR A 72 0.64 4.51 7.29
N PHE A 73 0.40 4.92 8.53
CA PHE A 73 -0.26 4.06 9.50
C PHE A 73 -1.25 4.83 10.36
N CYS A 74 -2.31 4.16 10.80
CA CYS A 74 -3.28 4.71 11.74
C CYS A 74 -3.01 4.13 13.12
N SER A 75 -2.72 4.99 14.11
CA SER A 75 -2.42 4.53 15.47
C SER A 75 -3.65 4.41 16.36
N ASP A 76 -4.77 5.06 15.99
CA ASP A 76 -5.99 5.06 16.79
C ASP A 76 -7.09 4.20 16.15
N SER A 77 -7.95 3.65 17.01
CA SER A 77 -9.07 2.80 16.58
C SER A 77 -10.22 3.57 15.94
N GLN A 78 -10.28 4.90 16.13
CA GLN A 78 -11.33 5.76 15.58
C GLN A 78 -11.04 6.15 14.12
N GLY A 79 -9.79 6.00 13.68
CA GLY A 79 -9.36 6.33 12.32
C GLY A 79 -9.15 7.82 12.10
N LEU A 80 -8.85 8.59 13.14
CA LEU A 80 -8.80 10.06 13.09
C LEU A 80 -7.38 10.62 12.91
N THR A 81 -6.37 9.86 13.31
CA THR A 81 -4.96 10.25 13.21
C THR A 81 -4.21 9.28 12.31
N CYS A 82 -3.49 9.84 11.35
CA CYS A 82 -2.55 9.12 10.52
C CYS A 82 -1.14 9.60 10.78
N TRP A 83 -0.18 8.69 10.73
CA TRP A 83 1.23 9.01 10.69
C TRP A 83 1.77 8.75 9.29
N ARG A 84 2.52 9.71 8.75
CA ARG A 84 3.33 9.53 7.55
C ARG A 84 4.79 9.42 7.95
N VAL A 85 5.41 8.28 7.65
CA VAL A 85 6.84 8.04 7.85
C VAL A 85 7.53 8.01 6.49
N THR A 86 8.63 8.74 6.39
CA THR A 86 9.50 8.86 5.22
C THR A 86 10.95 8.73 5.70
N ARG A 87 11.89 8.45 4.80
CA ARG A 87 13.32 8.36 5.17
C ARG A 87 13.89 9.63 5.81
N SER A 88 13.25 10.78 5.61
CA SER A 88 13.72 12.06 6.14
C SER A 88 12.98 12.50 7.40
N SER A 89 11.80 11.96 7.68
CA SER A 89 10.92 12.49 8.72
C SER A 89 9.70 11.59 9.00
N ALA A 90 9.16 11.72 10.21
CA ALA A 90 7.81 11.28 10.55
C ALA A 90 6.93 12.49 10.85
N SER A 91 5.65 12.43 10.50
CA SER A 91 4.69 13.51 10.77
C SER A 91 3.34 12.93 11.14
N GLU A 92 2.78 13.43 12.26
CA GLU A 92 1.39 13.18 12.63
C GLU A 92 0.49 14.07 11.78
N ILE A 93 -0.57 13.47 11.25
CA ILE A 93 -1.56 14.11 10.40
C ILE A 93 -2.91 13.84 11.06
N SER A 94 -3.34 14.80 11.86
CA SER A 94 -4.69 14.90 12.40
C SER A 94 -5.46 15.97 11.65
N ASN A 95 -6.78 15.99 11.78
CA ASN A 95 -7.61 17.07 11.27
C ASN A 95 -7.53 17.30 9.76
N HIS A 96 -7.37 16.23 8.96
CA HIS A 96 -7.49 16.37 7.52
C HIS A 96 -8.92 16.84 7.20
N GLU A 97 -9.10 17.91 6.42
CA GLU A 97 -10.41 18.54 6.17
C GLU A 97 -11.43 17.51 5.66
N ARG A 98 -10.97 16.53 4.87
CA ARG A 98 -11.77 15.39 4.39
C ARG A 98 -12.11 14.30 5.42
N VAL A 99 -11.48 14.31 6.59
CA VAL A 99 -11.82 13.43 7.73
C VAL A 99 -12.79 14.16 8.66
N ILE A 100 -12.61 15.47 8.86
CA ILE A 100 -13.49 16.29 9.72
C ILE A 100 -14.86 16.58 9.07
N GLU A 101 -14.90 16.93 7.77
CA GLU A 101 -16.17 17.21 7.08
C GLU A 101 -16.99 15.94 6.79
N TYR A 102 -16.40 14.76 6.98
CA TYR A 102 -16.95 13.46 6.57
C TYR A 102 -16.98 12.45 7.71
N ASP A 103 -17.17 12.88 8.96
CA ASP A 103 -17.30 12.00 10.13
C ASP A 103 -18.37 10.89 9.92
N ASP A 104 -19.31 11.11 8.99
CA ASP A 104 -20.37 10.20 8.54
C ASP A 104 -19.97 9.21 7.41
N HIS A 105 -18.75 9.26 6.89
CA HIS A 105 -18.27 8.41 5.80
C HIS A 105 -17.07 7.57 6.24
N ASP A 106 -17.36 6.40 6.81
CA ASP A 106 -16.37 5.37 7.21
C ASP A 106 -15.32 5.07 6.13
N ARG A 107 -15.63 5.26 4.85
CA ARG A 107 -14.68 5.09 3.74
C ARG A 107 -13.48 6.05 3.78
N PHE A 108 -13.55 7.16 4.51
CA PHE A 108 -12.48 8.18 4.57
C PHE A 108 -11.66 8.11 5.85
N LYS A 109 -12.05 7.28 6.82
CA LYS A 109 -11.26 7.03 8.02
C LYS A 109 -9.88 6.48 7.65
N PHE A 110 -8.90 6.80 8.48
CA PHE A 110 -7.56 6.22 8.34
C PHE A 110 -7.55 4.75 8.76
N CYS A 111 -8.34 4.34 9.76
CA CYS A 111 -8.46 2.94 10.11
C CYS A 111 -9.19 2.17 9.01
N LYS A 112 -8.68 0.98 8.69
CA LYS A 112 -9.30 -0.01 7.81
C LYS A 112 -10.68 -0.40 8.41
N PRO A 113 -11.73 -0.58 7.58
CA PRO A 113 -11.72 -0.65 6.12
C PRO A 113 -11.76 0.73 5.41
N GLY A 114 -11.56 1.83 6.12
CA GLY A 114 -11.41 3.16 5.53
C GLY A 114 -10.18 3.26 4.62
N ALA A 115 -10.26 4.14 3.63
CA ALA A 115 -9.24 4.38 2.61
C ALA A 115 -8.45 5.67 2.85
N GLY A 116 -8.58 6.30 4.02
CA GLY A 116 -8.00 7.61 4.31
C GLY A 116 -6.49 7.66 4.05
N MET A 117 -5.76 6.59 4.39
CA MET A 117 -4.30 6.53 4.19
C MET A 117 -3.90 6.53 2.71
N ILE A 118 -4.61 5.75 1.88
CA ILE A 118 -4.37 5.69 0.42
C ILE A 118 -4.73 7.03 -0.22
N LEU A 119 -5.87 7.61 0.17
CA LEU A 119 -6.35 8.88 -0.36
C LEU A 119 -5.41 10.03 -0.01
N LEU A 120 -4.94 10.11 1.24
CA LEU A 120 -3.97 11.09 1.68
C LEU A 120 -2.66 10.98 0.87
N ALA A 121 -2.14 9.77 0.74
CA ALA A 121 -0.93 9.56 -0.01
C ALA A 121 -1.09 9.87 -1.51
N SER A 122 -2.29 9.70 -2.06
CA SER A 122 -2.58 10.13 -3.44
C SER A 122 -2.48 11.64 -3.63
N VAL A 123 -2.87 12.42 -2.62
CA VAL A 123 -2.78 13.89 -2.62
C VAL A 123 -1.32 14.31 -2.48
N ASP A 124 -0.62 13.75 -1.49
CA ASP A 124 0.78 14.08 -1.18
C ASP A 124 1.72 13.86 -2.38
N PHE A 125 1.43 12.86 -3.20
CA PHE A 125 2.31 12.45 -4.30
C PHE A 125 1.70 12.59 -5.70
N GLY A 126 0.48 13.12 -5.82
CA GLY A 126 -0.20 13.34 -7.10
C GLY A 126 -0.47 12.04 -7.89
N ILE A 127 -1.03 11.04 -7.21
CA ILE A 127 -1.29 9.69 -7.73
C ILE A 127 -2.67 9.60 -8.38
N ASP A 128 -2.76 8.94 -9.53
CA ASP A 128 -4.02 8.60 -10.19
C ASP A 128 -4.56 7.27 -9.66
N LEU A 129 -5.49 7.33 -8.69
CA LEU A 129 -6.05 6.15 -8.03
C LEU A 129 -6.76 5.20 -9.01
N SER A 130 -7.38 5.74 -10.07
CA SER A 130 -8.11 4.93 -11.06
C SER A 130 -7.22 3.97 -11.86
N LYS A 131 -5.90 4.21 -11.84
CA LYS A 131 -4.87 3.40 -12.51
C LYS A 131 -3.94 2.70 -11.51
N SER A 132 -4.25 2.81 -10.22
CA SER A 132 -3.41 2.32 -9.14
C SER A 132 -3.89 0.98 -8.60
N TRP A 133 -3.02 0.31 -7.85
CA TRP A 133 -3.25 -1.02 -7.29
C TRP A 133 -2.98 -1.04 -5.80
N LEU A 134 -3.81 -1.76 -5.04
CA LEU A 134 -3.53 -2.20 -3.68
C LEU A 134 -3.16 -3.69 -3.70
N ILE A 135 -2.04 -4.02 -3.09
CA ILE A 135 -1.52 -5.38 -2.94
C ILE A 135 -1.58 -5.77 -1.46
N SER A 136 -2.39 -6.77 -1.12
CA SER A 136 -2.51 -7.28 0.26
C SER A 136 -2.83 -8.78 0.31
N ASP A 137 -2.49 -9.44 1.42
CA ASP A 137 -2.88 -10.81 1.76
C ASP A 137 -4.26 -10.89 2.45
N SER A 138 -4.85 -9.75 2.84
CA SER A 138 -6.12 -9.71 3.57
C SER A 138 -7.32 -9.52 2.65
N GLU A 139 -8.31 -10.41 2.74
CA GLU A 139 -9.58 -10.24 2.01
C GLU A 139 -10.32 -8.95 2.42
N ASP A 140 -10.14 -8.49 3.66
CA ASP A 140 -10.72 -7.24 4.17
C ASP A 140 -10.18 -6.00 3.43
N GLU A 141 -9.01 -6.11 2.79
CA GLU A 141 -8.39 -5.03 2.00
C GLU A 141 -9.02 -4.85 0.62
N GLN A 142 -9.86 -5.79 0.17
CA GLN A 142 -10.68 -5.57 -1.02
C GLN A 142 -11.64 -4.39 -0.80
N GLN A 143 -12.18 -4.24 0.41
CA GLN A 143 -13.06 -3.13 0.74
C GLN A 143 -12.29 -1.80 0.83
N VAL A 144 -11.06 -1.82 1.33
CA VAL A 144 -10.16 -0.64 1.35
C VAL A 144 -9.86 -0.22 -0.09
N ALA A 145 -9.50 -1.16 -0.97
CA ALA A 145 -9.27 -0.89 -2.38
C ALA A 145 -10.50 -0.28 -3.06
N ALA A 146 -11.68 -0.87 -2.83
CA ALA A 146 -12.95 -0.36 -3.35
C ALA A 146 -13.27 1.06 -2.83
N ASN A 147 -13.05 1.31 -1.54
CA ASN A 147 -13.25 2.62 -0.92
C ASN A 147 -12.30 3.68 -1.48
N ALA A 148 -11.06 3.31 -1.80
CA ALA A 148 -10.07 4.18 -2.42
C ALA A 148 -10.28 4.36 -3.93
N GLY A 149 -11.04 3.48 -4.58
CA GLY A 149 -11.18 3.46 -6.04
C GLY A 149 -9.91 2.97 -6.76
N VAL A 150 -9.15 2.06 -6.14
CA VAL A 150 -7.99 1.39 -6.73
C VAL A 150 -8.32 -0.07 -7.07
N MET A 151 -7.53 -0.69 -7.95
CA MET A 151 -7.65 -2.12 -8.22
C MET A 151 -7.02 -2.96 -7.09
N TYR A 152 -7.49 -4.19 -6.90
CA TYR A 152 -6.98 -5.10 -5.87
C TYR A 152 -6.19 -6.27 -6.47
N MET A 153 -5.06 -6.59 -5.86
CA MET A 153 -4.25 -7.77 -6.15
C MET A 153 -3.94 -8.51 -4.85
N ASP A 154 -4.16 -9.82 -4.85
CA ASP A 154 -3.72 -10.71 -3.79
C ASP A 154 -2.18 -10.75 -3.74
N ALA A 155 -1.62 -10.50 -2.57
CA ALA A 155 -0.17 -10.34 -2.43
C ALA A 155 0.59 -11.65 -2.62
N GLU A 156 0.03 -12.80 -2.24
CA GLU A 156 0.66 -14.09 -2.54
C GLU A 156 0.71 -14.35 -4.05
N THR A 157 -0.36 -14.05 -4.77
CA THR A 157 -0.41 -14.11 -6.24
C THR A 157 0.66 -13.20 -6.87
N TRP A 158 0.82 -11.98 -6.35
CA TRP A 158 1.87 -11.06 -6.78
C TRP A 158 3.27 -11.61 -6.50
N ARG A 159 3.56 -12.06 -5.27
CA ARG A 159 4.89 -12.61 -4.90
C ARG A 159 5.22 -13.87 -5.68
N MET A 160 4.26 -14.77 -5.89
CA MET A 160 4.45 -16.02 -6.66
C MET A 160 4.96 -15.76 -8.08
N ARG A 161 4.59 -14.63 -8.69
CA ARG A 161 5.09 -14.24 -10.02
C ARG A 161 6.60 -14.00 -10.04
N PHE A 162 7.20 -13.66 -8.91
CA PHE A 162 8.61 -13.30 -8.80
C PHE A 162 9.44 -14.33 -8.02
N ARG A 163 8.81 -15.36 -7.44
CA ARG A 163 9.52 -16.47 -6.81
C ARG A 163 10.04 -17.46 -7.85
N PRO A 164 11.23 -18.06 -7.65
CA PRO A 164 11.69 -19.16 -8.48
C PRO A 164 10.75 -20.37 -8.40
N GLY A 165 10.30 -20.88 -9.54
CA GLY A 165 9.46 -22.07 -9.62
C GLY A 165 8.34 -21.96 -10.64
N MET A 166 7.59 -23.05 -10.81
CA MET A 166 6.36 -23.06 -11.59
C MET A 166 5.17 -23.02 -10.63
N TYR A 167 4.43 -21.92 -10.65
CA TYR A 167 3.24 -21.74 -9.83
C TYR A 167 2.01 -21.62 -10.72
N GLN A 168 0.93 -22.32 -10.36
CA GLN A 168 -0.34 -22.18 -11.06
C GLN A 168 -1.17 -21.12 -10.36
N ILE A 169 -1.29 -19.94 -10.98
CA ILE A 169 -2.21 -18.89 -10.54
C ILE A 169 -3.60 -19.28 -11.07
N LYS A 170 -4.42 -19.93 -10.24
CA LYS A 170 -5.71 -20.50 -10.65
C LYS A 170 -6.86 -19.49 -10.75
N ALA A 171 -6.70 -18.29 -10.17
CA ALA A 171 -7.81 -17.37 -9.93
C ALA A 171 -7.50 -15.89 -10.24
N ALA A 172 -6.56 -15.60 -11.16
CA ALA A 172 -6.30 -14.21 -11.54
C ALA A 172 -7.28 -13.72 -12.63
N THR A 173 -7.77 -12.48 -12.47
CA THR A 173 -8.54 -11.80 -13.52
C THR A 173 -7.64 -11.40 -14.69
N ARG A 174 -8.25 -11.00 -15.81
CA ARG A 174 -7.49 -10.50 -16.96
C ARG A 174 -6.66 -9.28 -16.59
N GLU A 175 -7.22 -8.36 -15.82
CA GLU A 175 -6.57 -7.13 -15.37
C GLU A 175 -5.38 -7.44 -14.46
N GLN A 176 -5.52 -8.43 -13.57
CA GLN A 176 -4.44 -8.90 -12.71
C GLN A 176 -3.31 -9.55 -13.52
N ILE A 177 -3.64 -10.39 -14.51
CA ILE A 177 -2.63 -10.97 -15.41
C ILE A 177 -1.92 -9.87 -16.20
N LEU A 178 -2.69 -8.93 -16.76
CA LEU A 178 -2.11 -7.77 -17.44
C LEU A 178 -1.22 -6.99 -16.49
N PHE A 179 -1.62 -6.77 -15.25
CA PHE A 179 -0.78 -6.07 -14.28
C PHE A 179 0.56 -6.78 -14.04
N LEU A 180 0.53 -8.10 -13.87
CA LEU A 180 1.72 -8.91 -13.61
C LEU A 180 2.67 -9.01 -14.82
N GLU A 181 2.14 -8.94 -16.04
CA GLU A 181 2.91 -9.16 -17.27
C GLU A 181 3.22 -7.89 -18.06
N SER A 182 2.49 -6.79 -17.83
CA SER A 182 2.62 -5.58 -18.64
C SER A 182 3.87 -4.80 -18.27
N ARG A 183 4.75 -4.61 -19.26
CA ARG A 183 5.90 -3.70 -19.15
C ARG A 183 5.59 -2.23 -19.42
N ASN A 184 4.36 -1.92 -19.86
CA ASN A 184 3.94 -0.58 -20.30
C ASN A 184 2.46 -0.33 -19.95
N PHE A 185 2.17 0.20 -18.76
CA PHE A 185 0.82 0.63 -18.37
C PHE A 185 0.32 1.89 -19.11
N SER A 186 1.16 2.50 -19.96
CA SER A 186 0.89 3.79 -20.58
C SER A 186 0.09 3.74 -21.88
N ASN A 187 -0.02 2.59 -22.56
CA ASN A 187 -0.54 2.54 -23.93
C ASN A 187 -1.88 1.81 -24.14
N ASP A 188 -2.34 0.98 -23.21
CA ASP A 188 -3.43 0.03 -23.49
C ASP A 188 -4.76 0.27 -22.71
N LEU A 189 -4.95 1.45 -22.11
CA LEU A 189 -6.18 1.81 -21.39
C LEU A 189 -6.97 2.98 -22.03
N ASN A 190 -6.86 3.17 -23.35
CA ASN A 190 -7.73 4.08 -24.13
C ASN A 190 -8.78 3.31 -24.92
#